data_AF-A0A1U7VSK4-F1
#
_entry.id   AF-A0A1U7VSK4-F1
#
_cell.length_a   1.000
_cell.length_b   1.000
_cell.length_c   1.000
_cell.angle_alpha   90.00
_cell.angle_beta   90.00
_cell.angle_gamma   90.00
#
_symmetry.space_group_name_H-M   'P 1'
#
loop_
_entity.id
_entity.type
_entity.pdbx_description
1 polymer ?
#
loop_
_entity_poly.entity_id
_entity_poly.type
_entity_poly.pdbx_seq_one_letter_code
_entity_poly.pdbx_strand_id
1 'polypeptide(L)'
;MTLFKDDDGKAYVIYSSVHNRELHIGLLDQDYVDVANVMSRVLVGQYREAPALFKHKGTYYMITSGCSGWAPNEVLAHMAESIMGPWVSIGNPCIGANKVFQVTTFFAQSTYVLPISPGSFIFMADRWNSDDLGESRYVWLPLTVEEEASSRRQRVSIFWHKRWKLLKSLV
;
A
#
# COMPACT_ATOMS: atom_id res chain seq x y z
N MET A 1 0.16 6.55 -9.19
CA MET A 1 1.20 7.16 -8.34
C MET A 1 0.61 7.49 -6.98
N THR A 2 1.43 7.78 -5.98
CA THR A 2 1.00 8.29 -4.67
C THR A 2 2.04 9.26 -4.10
N LEU A 3 1.71 9.92 -3.00
CA LEU A 3 2.57 10.84 -2.27
C LEU A 3 2.75 10.34 -0.83
N PHE A 4 3.92 10.61 -0.26
CA PHE A 4 4.19 10.39 1.16
C PHE A 4 5.01 11.53 1.74
N LYS A 5 4.54 12.11 2.84
CA LYS A 5 5.29 13.10 3.62
C LYS A 5 5.80 12.43 4.90
N ASP A 6 7.11 12.46 5.07
CA ASP A 6 7.81 11.82 6.16
C ASP A 6 7.87 12.72 7.40
N ASP A 7 8.24 12.12 8.53
CA ASP A 7 8.26 12.78 9.84
C ASP A 7 9.32 13.91 9.90
N ASP A 8 10.33 13.87 9.03
CA ASP A 8 11.35 14.91 8.88
C ASP A 8 10.91 16.10 8.01
N GLY A 9 9.68 16.08 7.51
CA GLY A 9 9.10 17.12 6.66
C GLY A 9 9.39 16.97 5.17
N LYS A 10 10.22 16.01 4.75
CA LYS A 10 10.42 15.72 3.32
C LYS A 10 9.21 15.01 2.74
N ALA A 11 8.91 15.30 1.48
CA ALA A 11 7.84 14.63 0.74
C ALA A 11 8.40 13.89 -0.47
N TYR A 12 7.74 12.80 -0.84
CA TYR A 12 8.18 11.89 -1.88
C TYR A 12 7.02 11.54 -2.79
N VAL A 13 7.30 11.45 -4.09
CA VAL A 13 6.39 10.91 -5.09
C VAL A 13 6.80 9.49 -5.43
N ILE A 14 5.83 8.58 -5.44
CA ILE A 14 6.03 7.16 -5.73
C ILE A 14 5.19 6.77 -6.94
N TYR A 15 5.82 6.26 -7.99
CA TYR A 15 5.15 6.02 -9.27
C TYR A 15 5.73 4.83 -10.03
N SER A 16 4.86 4.11 -10.75
CA SER A 16 5.29 3.09 -11.71
C SER A 16 5.99 3.75 -12.90
N SER A 17 7.10 3.18 -13.33
CA SER A 17 7.99 3.73 -14.35
C SER A 17 8.55 2.62 -15.24
N VAL A 18 9.26 3.02 -16.30
CA VAL A 18 9.88 2.10 -17.27
C VAL A 18 8.87 1.06 -17.77
N HIS A 19 7.80 1.54 -18.42
CA HIS A 19 6.69 0.70 -18.91
C HIS A 19 6.05 -0.18 -17.81
N ASN A 20 5.82 0.41 -16.62
CA ASN A 20 5.29 -0.24 -15.43
C ASN A 20 6.13 -1.41 -14.88
N ARG A 21 7.37 -1.58 -15.34
CA ARG A 21 8.23 -2.69 -14.93
C ARG A 21 8.80 -2.54 -13.52
N GLU A 22 8.84 -1.31 -13.01
CA GLU A 22 9.43 -0.96 -11.72
C GLU A 22 8.76 0.27 -11.10
N LEU A 23 9.04 0.54 -9.83
CA LEU A 23 8.63 1.78 -9.16
C LEU A 23 9.82 2.72 -9.00
N HIS A 24 9.58 4.02 -9.12
CA HIS A 24 10.51 5.08 -8.76
C HIS A 24 9.99 5.82 -7.52
N ILE A 25 10.90 6.22 -6.64
CA ILE A 25 10.64 7.08 -5.48
C ILE A 25 11.51 8.32 -5.64
N GLY A 26 10.89 9.47 -5.89
CA GLY A 26 11.57 10.76 -6.05
C GLY A 26 11.31 11.66 -4.84
N LEU A 27 12.36 12.34 -4.37
CA LEU A 27 12.23 13.41 -3.38
C LEU A 27 11.60 14.64 -4.05
N LEU A 28 10.65 15.29 -3.38
CA LEU A 28 10.09 16.57 -3.80
C LEU A 28 10.94 17.74 -3.28
N ASP A 29 10.87 18.87 -3.97
CA ASP A 29 11.42 20.14 -3.49
C ASP A 29 10.70 20.65 -2.23
N GLN A 30 11.15 21.78 -1.68
CA GLN A 30 10.64 22.29 -0.40
C GLN A 30 9.18 22.73 -0.47
N ASP A 31 8.73 23.19 -1.64
CA ASP A 31 7.38 23.68 -1.87
C ASP A 31 6.43 22.57 -2.38
N TYR A 32 6.97 21.37 -2.62
CA TYR A 32 6.28 20.17 -3.12
C TYR A 32 5.67 20.33 -4.51
N VAL A 33 6.23 21.21 -5.34
CA VAL A 33 5.72 21.49 -6.69
C VAL A 33 6.60 20.92 -7.79
N ASP A 34 7.83 20.49 -7.47
CA ASP A 34 8.73 19.82 -8.40
C ASP A 34 9.53 18.69 -7.70
N VAL A 35 10.22 17.88 -8.49
CA VAL A 35 11.12 16.83 -8.01
C VAL A 35 12.53 17.38 -7.82
N ALA A 36 13.16 17.00 -6.71
CA ALA A 36 14.60 17.16 -6.54
C ALA A 36 15.36 16.17 -7.44
N ASN A 37 16.65 16.45 -7.69
CA ASN A 37 17.53 15.54 -8.45
C ASN A 37 18.02 14.35 -7.60
N VAL A 38 17.08 13.69 -6.90
CA VAL A 38 17.32 12.54 -6.01
C VAL A 38 16.17 11.54 -6.21
N MET A 39 16.49 10.35 -6.70
CA MET A 39 15.51 9.31 -7.02
C MET A 39 16.08 7.91 -6.77
N SER A 40 15.23 6.99 -6.29
CA SER A 40 15.53 5.56 -6.17
C SER A 40 14.63 4.73 -7.06
N ARG A 41 15.23 3.75 -7.74
CA ARG A 41 14.52 2.67 -8.44
C ARG A 41 14.29 1.52 -7.46
N VAL A 42 13.04 1.08 -7.30
CA VAL A 42 12.65 0.04 -6.34
C VAL A 42 11.75 -0.99 -7.01
N LEU A 43 11.74 -2.22 -6.49
CA LEU A 43 10.94 -3.33 -7.04
C LEU A 43 11.16 -3.56 -8.54
N VAL A 44 12.43 -3.46 -8.98
CA VAL A 44 12.82 -3.55 -10.39
C VAL A 44 12.42 -4.89 -11.00
N GLY A 45 11.70 -4.86 -12.12
CA GLY A 45 11.27 -6.07 -12.84
C GLY A 45 10.06 -6.78 -12.22
N GLN A 46 9.45 -6.23 -11.17
CA GLN A 46 8.36 -6.89 -10.45
C GLN A 46 6.96 -6.51 -10.94
N TYR A 47 6.85 -5.55 -11.88
CA TYR A 47 5.57 -5.13 -12.48
C TYR A 47 4.50 -4.76 -11.43
N ARG A 48 4.88 -3.90 -10.48
CA ARG A 48 4.01 -3.42 -9.41
C ARG A 48 3.38 -2.07 -9.75
N GLU A 49 2.13 -1.90 -9.36
CA GLU A 49 1.33 -0.69 -9.59
C GLU A 49 0.46 -0.34 -8.38
N ALA A 50 -0.25 0.78 -8.49
CA ALA A 50 -1.17 1.28 -7.46
C ALA A 50 -0.57 1.33 -6.02
N PRO A 51 0.59 2.02 -5.83
CA PRO A 51 1.29 2.05 -4.55
C PRO A 51 0.48 2.80 -3.48
N ALA A 52 0.35 2.20 -2.30
CA ALA A 52 -0.22 2.81 -1.10
C ALA A 52 0.78 2.70 0.06
N LEU A 53 1.42 3.82 0.40
CA LEU A 53 2.55 3.88 1.34
C LEU A 53 2.12 4.39 2.72
N PHE A 54 2.65 3.79 3.77
CA PHE A 54 2.48 4.24 5.15
C PHE A 54 3.72 3.92 5.99
N LYS A 55 3.83 4.51 7.19
CA LYS A 55 4.96 4.30 8.10
C LYS A 55 4.45 3.83 9.46
N HIS A 56 5.14 2.88 10.07
CA HIS A 56 4.85 2.40 11.41
C HIS A 56 6.13 2.09 12.18
N LYS A 57 6.30 2.71 13.37
CA LYS A 57 7.45 2.50 14.27
C LYS A 57 8.82 2.57 13.56
N GLY A 58 8.99 3.55 12.67
CA GLY A 58 10.24 3.77 11.93
C GLY A 58 10.40 2.92 10.67
N THR A 59 9.54 1.92 10.42
CA THR A 59 9.54 1.10 9.21
C THR A 59 8.55 1.65 8.18
N TYR A 60 8.96 1.73 6.92
CA TYR A 60 8.10 2.07 5.79
C TYR A 60 7.45 0.82 5.23
N TYR A 61 6.18 0.95 4.88
CA TYR A 61 5.36 -0.10 4.28
C TYR A 61 4.71 0.41 3.01
N MET A 62 4.60 -0.47 2.02
CA MET A 62 3.94 -0.15 0.77
C MET A 62 3.12 -1.35 0.30
N ILE A 63 1.83 -1.14 0.07
CA ILE A 63 0.96 -2.11 -0.60
C ILE A 63 0.92 -1.75 -2.09
N THR A 64 1.04 -2.76 -2.94
CA THR A 64 0.98 -2.59 -4.40
C THR A 64 0.14 -3.70 -5.00
N SER A 65 -0.45 -3.49 -6.17
CA SER A 65 -1.03 -4.54 -7.02
C SER A 65 -0.05 -4.92 -8.14
N GLY A 66 -0.29 -6.03 -8.83
CA GLY A 66 0.39 -6.39 -10.08
C GLY A 66 -0.31 -5.75 -11.29
N CYS A 67 0.31 -5.81 -12.47
CA CYS A 67 -0.23 -5.22 -13.70
C CYS A 67 -1.12 -6.22 -14.48
N SER A 68 -2.45 -6.10 -14.37
CA SER A 68 -3.41 -6.96 -15.11
C SER A 68 -4.60 -6.20 -15.69
N GLY A 69 -4.41 -4.91 -16.03
CA GLY A 69 -5.48 -4.05 -16.54
C GLY A 69 -6.59 -3.90 -15.48
N TRP A 70 -7.84 -4.13 -15.88
CA TRP A 70 -8.99 -4.02 -14.97
C TRP A 70 -9.21 -5.25 -14.08
N ALA A 71 -8.59 -6.39 -14.41
CA ALA A 71 -8.79 -7.61 -13.64
C ALA A 71 -8.10 -7.47 -12.27
N PRO A 72 -8.78 -7.74 -11.15
CA PRO A 72 -8.16 -7.72 -9.84
C PRO A 72 -7.13 -8.86 -9.71
N ASN A 73 -6.08 -8.61 -8.92
CA ASN A 73 -4.98 -9.55 -8.75
C ASN A 73 -4.44 -9.50 -7.31
N GLU A 74 -3.37 -10.26 -7.05
CA GLU A 74 -2.76 -10.35 -5.74
C GLU A 74 -1.94 -9.09 -5.40
N VAL A 75 -2.39 -8.39 -4.35
CA VAL A 75 -1.54 -7.37 -3.70
C VAL A 75 -0.39 -8.00 -2.93
N LEU A 76 0.72 -7.28 -2.91
CA LEU A 76 1.90 -7.58 -2.11
C LEU A 76 2.18 -6.41 -1.19
N ALA A 77 2.52 -6.73 0.06
CA ALA A 77 3.11 -5.81 1.00
C ALA A 77 4.63 -5.83 0.86
N HIS A 78 5.24 -4.66 1.00
CA HIS A 78 6.69 -4.44 0.97
C HIS A 78 7.09 -3.63 2.19
N MET A 79 8.32 -3.82 2.68
CA MET A 79 8.89 -3.04 3.79
C MET A 79 10.28 -2.50 3.47
N ALA A 80 10.64 -1.38 4.10
CA ALA A 80 11.97 -0.79 4.06
C ALA A 80 12.29 -0.04 5.35
N GLU A 81 13.57 0.04 5.71
CA GLU A 81 14.05 0.87 6.84
C GLU A 81 14.31 2.32 6.43
N SER A 82 14.45 2.58 5.12
CA SER A 82 14.56 3.90 4.51
C SER A 82 13.60 3.98 3.33
N ILE A 83 12.93 5.12 3.16
CA ILE A 83 11.97 5.31 2.06
C ILE A 83 12.63 5.16 0.69
N MET A 84 13.91 5.52 0.57
CA MET A 84 14.69 5.37 -0.65
C MET A 84 15.18 3.93 -0.89
N GLY A 85 14.82 2.99 0.00
CA GLY A 85 15.14 1.57 -0.07
C GLY A 85 16.37 1.16 0.75
N PRO A 86 16.77 -0.13 0.66
CA PRO A 86 16.16 -1.17 -0.17
C PRO A 86 14.77 -1.60 0.32
N TRP A 87 13.90 -1.97 -0.62
CA TRP A 87 12.56 -2.49 -0.34
C TRP A 87 12.51 -4.00 -0.51
N VAL A 88 11.85 -4.68 0.43
CA VAL A 88 11.70 -6.15 0.46
C VAL A 88 10.23 -6.53 0.48
N SER A 89 9.83 -7.42 -0.42
CA SER A 89 8.47 -7.98 -0.47
C SER A 89 8.26 -8.97 0.69
N ILE A 90 7.17 -8.80 1.44
CA ILE A 90 6.83 -9.64 2.62
C ILE A 90 5.57 -10.49 2.40
N GLY A 91 5.07 -10.53 1.16
CA GLY A 91 3.97 -11.41 0.74
C GLY A 91 2.60 -10.74 0.68
N ASN A 92 1.57 -11.55 0.44
CA ASN A 92 0.18 -11.10 0.37
C ASN A 92 -0.39 -10.86 1.79
N PRO A 93 -0.79 -9.63 2.14
CA PRO A 93 -1.34 -9.30 3.46
C PRO A 93 -2.83 -9.65 3.61
N CYS A 94 -3.53 -10.01 2.53
CA CYS A 94 -4.97 -10.30 2.55
C CYS A 94 -5.26 -11.62 3.27
N ILE A 95 -6.02 -11.55 4.34
CA ILE A 95 -6.42 -12.71 5.16
C ILE A 95 -7.92 -12.73 5.43
N GLY A 96 -8.41 -13.87 5.92
CA GLY A 96 -9.85 -14.14 6.02
C GLY A 96 -10.47 -14.41 4.65
N ALA A 97 -11.79 -14.64 4.60
CA ALA A 97 -12.50 -15.12 3.41
C ALA A 97 -11.86 -16.38 2.79
N ASN A 98 -12.23 -16.71 1.55
CA ASN A 98 -11.64 -17.82 0.80
C ASN A 98 -10.42 -17.38 -0.03
N LYS A 99 -9.69 -18.34 -0.58
CA LYS A 99 -8.46 -18.06 -1.34
C LYS A 99 -8.68 -17.15 -2.55
N VAL A 100 -9.81 -17.30 -3.26
CA VAL A 100 -10.16 -16.45 -4.42
C VAL A 100 -10.24 -14.98 -3.99
N PHE A 101 -10.93 -14.70 -2.90
CA PHE A 101 -11.00 -13.36 -2.31
C PHE A 101 -9.60 -12.83 -1.98
N GLN A 102 -8.73 -13.64 -1.38
CA GLN A 102 -7.38 -13.18 -1.00
C GLN A 102 -6.48 -12.87 -2.21
N VAL A 103 -6.48 -13.73 -3.24
CA VAL A 103 -5.62 -13.55 -4.44
C VAL A 103 -6.17 -12.55 -5.45
N THR A 104 -7.37 -12.03 -5.21
CA THR A 104 -7.98 -10.92 -5.98
C THR A 104 -8.11 -9.65 -5.15
N THR A 105 -7.47 -9.60 -3.96
CA THR A 105 -7.56 -8.46 -3.05
C THR A 105 -9.01 -8.04 -2.80
N PHE A 106 -9.84 -9.03 -2.52
CA PHE A 106 -11.27 -8.89 -2.30
C PHE A 106 -12.02 -8.27 -3.49
N PHE A 107 -11.57 -8.61 -4.71
CA PHE A 107 -11.99 -8.03 -5.98
C PHE A 107 -11.81 -6.51 -6.00
N ALA A 108 -10.62 -6.03 -5.62
CA ALA A 108 -10.29 -4.61 -5.58
C ALA A 108 -8.80 -4.38 -5.83
N GLN A 109 -8.43 -3.12 -6.11
CA GLN A 109 -7.07 -2.66 -6.31
C GLN A 109 -6.73 -1.59 -5.28
N SER A 110 -5.52 -1.64 -4.69
CA SER A 110 -5.09 -0.67 -3.68
C SER A 110 -5.09 0.76 -4.20
N THR A 111 -5.49 1.72 -3.37
CA THR A 111 -5.40 3.16 -3.70
C THR A 111 -4.71 3.96 -2.60
N TYR A 112 -5.00 3.68 -1.32
CA TYR A 112 -4.43 4.44 -0.20
C TYR A 112 -4.41 3.63 1.10
N VAL A 113 -3.56 4.03 2.04
CA VAL A 113 -3.60 3.56 3.43
C VAL A 113 -3.74 4.78 4.33
N LEU A 114 -4.88 4.89 5.02
CA LEU A 114 -5.18 6.01 5.92
C LEU A 114 -4.73 5.66 7.35
N PRO A 115 -3.76 6.38 7.95
CA PRO A 115 -3.46 6.26 9.36
C PRO A 115 -4.61 6.84 10.21
N ILE A 116 -5.09 6.07 11.19
CA ILE A 116 -6.19 6.51 12.08
C ILE A 116 -5.74 6.67 13.53
N SER A 117 -4.77 5.86 13.97
CA SER A 117 -4.11 5.97 15.27
C SER A 117 -2.78 5.20 15.21
N PRO A 118 -1.88 5.35 16.20
CA PRO A 118 -0.62 4.62 16.20
C PRO A 118 -0.82 3.10 16.07
N GLY A 119 -0.37 2.52 14.95
CA GLY A 119 -0.49 1.08 14.66
C GLY A 119 -1.84 0.62 14.11
N SER A 120 -2.76 1.56 13.84
CA SER A 120 -4.05 1.26 13.23
C SER A 120 -4.23 2.07 11.96
N PHE A 121 -4.61 1.37 10.89
CA PHE A 121 -4.73 1.93 9.55
C PHE A 121 -6.00 1.42 8.88
N ILE A 122 -6.45 2.16 7.86
CA ILE A 122 -7.51 1.71 6.96
C ILE A 122 -6.88 1.50 5.58
N PHE A 123 -6.90 0.26 5.11
CA PHE A 123 -6.61 -0.05 3.71
C PHE A 123 -7.80 0.38 2.85
N MET A 124 -7.53 1.20 1.84
CA MET A 124 -8.51 1.70 0.89
C MET A 124 -8.19 1.15 -0.49
N ALA A 125 -9.21 0.59 -1.14
CA ALA A 125 -9.11 0.00 -2.47
C ALA A 125 -10.36 0.27 -3.30
N ASP A 126 -10.19 0.24 -4.61
CA ASP A 126 -11.23 0.43 -5.61
C ASP A 126 -11.61 -0.90 -6.25
N ARG A 127 -12.91 -1.20 -6.27
CA ARG A 127 -13.50 -2.28 -7.05
C ARG A 127 -13.98 -1.68 -8.36
N TRP A 128 -13.10 -1.75 -9.36
CA TRP A 128 -13.36 -1.21 -10.68
C TRP A 128 -14.48 -1.95 -11.40
N ASN A 129 -15.37 -1.17 -12.02
CA ASN A 129 -16.29 -1.64 -13.04
C ASN A 129 -15.82 -1.11 -14.40
N SER A 130 -15.20 -1.96 -15.21
CA SER A 130 -14.61 -1.53 -16.49
C SER A 130 -15.64 -1.08 -17.53
N ASP A 131 -16.89 -1.51 -17.39
CA ASP A 131 -17.97 -1.16 -18.32
C ASP A 131 -18.61 0.20 -17.97
N ASP A 132 -18.51 0.61 -16.71
CA ASP A 132 -18.97 1.90 -16.21
C ASP A 132 -18.16 2.32 -14.98
N LEU A 133 -17.10 3.11 -15.22
CA LEU A 133 -16.17 3.50 -14.17
C LEU A 133 -16.82 4.34 -13.07
N GLY A 134 -17.89 5.10 -13.39
CA GLY A 134 -18.62 5.92 -12.42
C GLY A 134 -19.36 5.08 -11.38
N GLU A 135 -19.70 3.84 -11.72
CA GLU A 135 -20.38 2.87 -10.85
C GLU A 135 -19.42 1.95 -10.07
N SER A 136 -18.11 2.20 -10.17
CA SER A 136 -17.10 1.53 -9.34
C SER A 136 -17.37 1.71 -7.86
N ARG A 137 -16.93 0.76 -7.03
CA ARG A 137 -17.23 0.71 -5.59
C ARG A 137 -15.97 0.72 -4.76
N TYR A 138 -16.12 1.03 -3.48
CA TYR A 138 -14.99 1.15 -2.55
C TYR A 138 -14.92 -0.06 -1.62
N VAL A 139 -13.70 -0.54 -1.36
CA VAL A 139 -13.39 -1.56 -0.36
C VAL A 139 -12.47 -0.95 0.67
N TRP A 140 -13.00 -0.64 1.85
CA TRP A 140 -12.23 -0.13 2.97
C TRP A 140 -12.20 -1.17 4.07
N LEU A 141 -11.01 -1.52 4.56
CA LEU A 141 -10.81 -2.58 5.54
C LEU A 141 -9.77 -2.18 6.58
N PRO A 142 -9.86 -2.67 7.82
CA PRO A 142 -8.80 -2.49 8.81
C PRO A 142 -7.49 -3.12 8.32
N LEU A 143 -6.39 -2.38 8.48
CA LEU A 143 -5.04 -2.87 8.31
C LEU A 143 -4.31 -2.78 9.65
N THR A 144 -3.68 -3.89 10.05
CA THR A 144 -2.85 -3.97 11.26
C THR A 144 -1.42 -4.34 10.90
N VAL A 145 -0.48 -3.85 11.73
CA VAL A 145 0.92 -4.26 11.71
C VAL A 145 1.23 -4.85 13.08
N GLU A 146 1.54 -6.14 13.09
CA GLU A 146 1.83 -6.89 14.31
C GLU A 146 3.25 -7.42 14.26
N GLU A 147 3.91 -7.48 15.42
CA GLU A 147 5.19 -8.17 15.54
C GLU A 147 4.90 -9.65 15.83
N GLU A 148 5.36 -10.55 14.97
CA GLU A 148 5.29 -11.98 15.27
C GLU A 148 6.22 -12.32 16.43
N ALA A 149 5.61 -12.68 17.57
CA ALA A 149 6.31 -12.99 18.81
C ALA A 149 7.40 -14.07 18.68
N SER A 150 7.28 -14.97 17.70
CA SER A 150 8.23 -16.07 17.47
C SER A 150 9.38 -15.74 16.52
N SER A 151 9.26 -14.69 15.69
CA SER A 151 10.20 -14.44 14.58
C SER A 151 10.74 -13.02 14.52
N ARG A 152 10.22 -12.09 15.34
CA ARG A 152 10.42 -10.63 15.21
C ARG A 152 10.10 -10.09 13.80
N ARG A 153 9.43 -10.88 12.96
CA ARG A 153 8.99 -10.42 11.64
C ARG A 153 7.76 -9.57 11.83
N GLN A 154 7.70 -8.45 11.12
CA GLN A 154 6.50 -7.64 11.08
C GLN A 154 5.52 -8.28 10.08
N ARG A 155 4.29 -8.50 10.54
CA ARG A 155 3.20 -9.06 9.75
C ARG A 155 2.19 -7.96 9.48
N VAL A 156 2.00 -7.66 8.20
CA VAL A 156 0.93 -6.78 7.73
C VAL A 156 -0.29 -7.63 7.41
N SER A 157 -1.45 -7.27 7.97
CA SER A 157 -2.70 -8.01 7.76
C SER A 157 -3.83 -7.09 7.33
N ILE A 158 -4.56 -7.50 6.30
CA ILE A 158 -5.81 -6.88 5.84
C ILE A 158 -6.88 -7.96 5.92
N PHE A 159 -7.70 -7.93 6.98
CA PHE A 159 -8.71 -8.95 7.23
C PHE A 159 -10.04 -8.60 6.55
N TRP A 160 -10.63 -9.55 5.83
CA TRP A 160 -11.94 -9.35 5.21
C TRP A 160 -13.06 -9.23 6.26
N HIS A 161 -13.81 -8.14 6.20
CA HIS A 161 -15.03 -7.95 6.96
C HIS A 161 -16.20 -7.63 6.03
N LYS A 162 -17.30 -8.37 6.14
CA LYS A 162 -18.55 -8.05 5.41
C LYS A 162 -19.10 -6.67 5.82
N ARG A 163 -18.97 -6.34 7.10
CA ARG A 163 -19.25 -5.03 7.71
C ARG A 163 -18.30 -4.87 8.89
N TRP A 164 -17.84 -3.65 9.13
CA TRP A 164 -17.02 -3.31 10.28
C TRP A 164 -17.27 -1.86 10.70
N LYS A 165 -16.81 -1.51 11.90
CA LYS A 165 -16.85 -0.15 12.44
C LYS A 165 -15.55 0.11 13.18
N LEU A 166 -15.14 1.37 13.26
CA LEU A 166 -14.10 1.77 14.19
C LEU A 166 -14.59 1.47 15.62
N LEU A 167 -13.74 0.83 16.42
CA LEU A 167 -13.98 0.72 17.84
C LEU A 167 -13.84 2.13 18.42
N LYS A 168 -14.83 2.60 19.18
CA LYS A 168 -14.69 3.84 19.94
C LYS A 168 -13.50 3.64 20.88
N SER A 169 -12.52 4.54 20.88
CA SER A 169 -11.50 4.50 21.91
C SER A 169 -12.20 4.64 23.26
N LEU A 170 -11.89 3.72 24.17
CA LEU A 170 -12.22 3.89 25.57
C LEU A 170 -11.31 5.01 26.07
N VAL A 171 -11.80 6.25 25.99
CA VAL A 171 -11.21 7.37 26.74
C VAL A 171 -11.77 7.30 28.14
#